data_AF-A0A2A2JZI9-F1
#
_entry.id   AF-A0A2A2JZI9-F1
#
_cell.length_a   1.000
_cell.length_b   1.000
_cell.length_c   1.000
_cell.angle_alpha   90.00
_cell.angle_beta   90.00
_cell.angle_gamma   90.00
#
_symmetry.space_group_name_H-M   'P 1'
#
loop_
_entity.id
_entity.type
_entity.pdbx_description
1 polymer ?
#
loop_
_entity_poly.entity_id
_entity_poly.type
_entity_poly.pdbx_seq_one_letter_code
_entity_poly.pdbx_strand_id
1 'polypeptide(L)'
;MSFDKQLIELREAVKGVERFNPANIELLEKCIDFMIKEQKYDREIVLNLLQLYQLNPNRYNKDYECLALLKALSQMPKKDFVLAKYLMIPAHRVKPEDEKTSPPNINLESVQMVINLGKVLEGNDFATFWKLVNEKYQPSGEENEPFPEPKRVKELIARCPGFIDNIKLFASESITNTFETVDTDILKRLLNANGTV
;
A
#
# COMPACT_ATOMS: atom_id res chain seq x y z
N MET A 1 -1.77 -15.65 -19.36
CA MET A 1 -2.50 -16.41 -18.31
C MET A 1 -3.30 -15.42 -17.48
N SER A 2 -4.43 -15.83 -16.89
CA SER A 2 -5.29 -14.94 -16.07
C SER A 2 -5.04 -15.19 -14.57
N PHE A 3 -5.28 -14.18 -13.74
CA PHE A 3 -5.19 -14.24 -12.28
C PHE A 3 -5.91 -15.46 -11.71
N ASP A 4 -7.09 -15.79 -12.20
CA ASP A 4 -7.90 -16.88 -11.64
C ASP A 4 -7.22 -18.25 -11.80
N LYS A 5 -6.44 -18.44 -12.88
CA LYS A 5 -5.66 -19.68 -13.07
C LYS A 5 -4.47 -19.75 -12.10
N GLN A 6 -3.76 -18.65 -11.91
CA GLN A 6 -2.64 -18.56 -10.96
C GLN A 6 -3.12 -18.70 -9.51
N LEU A 7 -4.31 -18.19 -9.21
CA LEU A 7 -4.93 -18.32 -7.89
C LEU A 7 -5.25 -19.79 -7.56
N ILE A 8 -5.76 -20.56 -8.53
CA ILE A 8 -6.02 -22.00 -8.35
C ILE A 8 -4.70 -22.74 -8.09
N GLU A 9 -3.69 -22.51 -8.93
CA GLU A 9 -2.36 -23.11 -8.79
C GLU A 9 -1.73 -22.80 -7.43
N LEU A 10 -1.79 -21.53 -7.01
CA LEU A 10 -1.31 -21.10 -5.69
C LEU A 10 -2.08 -21.77 -4.56
N ARG A 11 -3.41 -21.83 -4.63
CA ARG A 11 -4.23 -22.45 -3.58
C ARG A 11 -3.99 -23.95 -3.47
N GLU A 12 -3.54 -24.60 -4.53
CA GLU A 12 -3.07 -25.99 -4.49
C GLU A 12 -1.67 -26.11 -3.88
N ALA A 13 -0.75 -25.22 -4.28
CA ALA A 13 0.62 -25.19 -3.78
C ALA A 13 0.74 -24.78 -2.29
N VAL A 14 -0.24 -24.04 -1.76
CA VAL A 14 -0.22 -23.47 -0.40
C VAL A 14 -1.04 -24.30 0.60
N LYS A 15 -1.42 -25.54 0.25
CA LYS A 15 -2.20 -26.42 1.16
C LYS A 15 -1.36 -26.91 2.35
N GLY A 16 -1.93 -26.79 3.55
CA GLY A 16 -1.33 -27.34 4.76
C GLY A 16 0.01 -26.69 5.12
N VAL A 17 1.05 -27.50 5.25
CA VAL A 17 2.39 -27.05 5.68
C VAL A 17 3.15 -26.33 4.57
N GLU A 18 2.82 -26.60 3.29
CA GLU A 18 3.46 -25.98 2.13
C GLU A 18 3.25 -24.47 2.05
N ARG A 19 2.31 -23.93 2.83
CA ARG A 19 2.13 -22.47 2.98
C ARG A 19 3.40 -21.74 3.43
N PHE A 20 4.26 -22.40 4.19
CA PHE A 20 5.52 -21.83 4.69
C PHE A 20 6.72 -22.13 3.79
N ASN A 21 6.51 -22.80 2.64
CA ASN A 21 7.58 -23.16 1.74
C ASN A 21 8.10 -21.90 1.00
N PRO A 22 9.39 -21.52 1.15
CA PRO A 22 9.96 -20.36 0.48
C PRO A 22 10.01 -20.49 -1.05
N ALA A 23 9.82 -21.69 -1.61
CA ALA A 23 9.67 -21.89 -3.05
C ALA A 23 8.42 -21.19 -3.61
N ASN A 24 7.40 -20.97 -2.78
CA ASN A 24 6.15 -20.32 -3.18
C ASN A 24 6.26 -18.79 -3.31
N ILE A 25 7.38 -18.17 -2.87
CA ILE A 25 7.59 -16.72 -2.94
C ILE A 25 7.46 -16.22 -4.38
N GLU A 26 8.14 -16.86 -5.34
CA GLU A 26 8.11 -16.44 -6.75
C GLU A 26 6.70 -16.54 -7.37
N LEU A 27 5.91 -17.53 -6.93
CA LEU A 27 4.52 -17.68 -7.37
C LEU A 27 3.63 -16.59 -6.77
N LEU A 28 3.84 -16.25 -5.49
CA LEU A 28 3.13 -15.18 -4.80
C LEU A 28 3.45 -13.80 -5.40
N GLU A 29 4.71 -13.52 -5.73
CA GLU A 29 5.14 -12.31 -6.43
C GLU A 29 4.43 -12.18 -7.79
N LYS A 30 4.42 -13.25 -8.60
CA LYS A 30 3.66 -13.27 -9.86
C LYS A 30 2.17 -13.02 -9.64
N CYS A 31 1.58 -13.60 -8.61
CA CYS A 31 0.18 -13.36 -8.28
C CYS A 31 -0.08 -11.88 -7.95
N ILE A 32 0.85 -11.19 -7.29
CA ILE A 32 0.77 -9.75 -7.03
C ILE A 32 0.76 -8.95 -8.35
N ASP A 33 1.63 -9.30 -9.30
CA ASP A 33 1.62 -8.66 -10.63
C ASP A 33 0.27 -8.84 -11.34
N PHE A 34 -0.30 -10.04 -11.28
CA PHE A 34 -1.63 -10.30 -11.85
C PHE A 34 -2.75 -9.55 -11.10
N MET A 35 -2.68 -9.43 -9.77
CA MET A 35 -3.63 -8.62 -8.98
C MET A 35 -3.58 -7.13 -9.35
N ILE A 36 -2.40 -6.62 -9.66
CA ILE A 36 -2.22 -5.24 -10.13
C ILE A 36 -2.78 -5.11 -11.54
N LYS A 37 -2.38 -5.99 -12.45
CA LYS A 37 -2.77 -5.95 -13.86
C LYS A 37 -4.27 -6.12 -14.09
N GLU A 38 -4.90 -7.06 -13.39
CA GLU A 38 -6.34 -7.31 -13.49
C GLU A 38 -7.16 -6.51 -12.45
N GLN A 39 -6.51 -5.63 -11.68
CA GLN A 39 -7.12 -4.83 -10.62
C GLN A 39 -7.83 -5.63 -9.50
N LYS A 40 -7.65 -6.96 -9.45
CA LYS A 40 -8.21 -7.84 -8.41
C LYS A 40 -7.43 -7.75 -7.08
N TYR A 41 -8.03 -8.25 -6.01
CA TYR A 41 -7.39 -8.30 -4.69
C TYR A 41 -7.70 -9.62 -3.99
N ASP A 42 -6.65 -10.30 -3.52
CA ASP A 42 -6.74 -11.42 -2.59
C ASP A 42 -5.82 -11.14 -1.39
N ARG A 43 -6.44 -11.01 -0.22
CA ARG A 43 -5.76 -10.70 1.05
C ARG A 43 -4.80 -11.81 1.46
N GLU A 44 -5.14 -13.07 1.22
CA GLU A 44 -4.34 -14.21 1.69
C GLU A 44 -2.98 -14.23 0.98
N ILE A 45 -2.95 -13.88 -0.30
CA ILE A 45 -1.71 -13.76 -1.09
C ILE A 45 -0.79 -12.70 -0.48
N VAL A 46 -1.33 -11.51 -0.21
CA VAL A 46 -0.58 -10.41 0.40
C VAL A 46 -0.01 -10.80 1.76
N LEU A 47 -0.84 -11.34 2.66
CA LEU A 47 -0.38 -11.71 4.00
C LEU A 47 0.61 -12.88 3.96
N ASN A 48 0.41 -13.85 3.08
CA ASN A 48 1.32 -15.00 2.97
C ASN A 48 2.70 -14.58 2.44
N LEU A 49 2.75 -13.70 1.44
CA LEU A 49 4.00 -13.17 0.92
C LEU A 49 4.80 -12.44 2.01
N LEU A 50 4.15 -11.52 2.73
CA LEU A 50 4.78 -10.76 3.81
C LEU A 50 5.26 -11.68 4.93
N GLN A 51 4.45 -12.67 5.31
CA GLN A 51 4.84 -13.68 6.30
C GLN A 51 6.06 -14.49 5.85
N LEU A 52 6.11 -14.93 4.59
CA LEU A 52 7.27 -15.66 4.06
C LEU A 52 8.54 -14.80 4.04
N TYR A 53 8.43 -13.50 3.74
CA TYR A 53 9.56 -12.58 3.83
C TYR A 53 10.09 -12.42 5.26
N GLN A 54 9.22 -12.39 6.27
CA GLN A 54 9.65 -12.37 7.66
C GLN A 54 10.42 -13.63 8.05
N LEU A 55 9.94 -14.80 7.61
CA LEU A 55 10.57 -16.09 7.91
C LEU A 55 11.85 -16.31 7.10
N ASN A 56 11.98 -15.69 5.93
CA ASN A 56 13.09 -15.90 4.99
C ASN A 56 13.71 -14.56 4.54
N PRO A 57 14.48 -13.86 5.40
CA PRO A 57 15.09 -12.58 5.04
C PRO A 57 15.98 -12.62 3.80
N ASN A 58 16.61 -13.76 3.50
CA ASN A 58 17.48 -13.95 2.34
C ASN A 58 16.73 -13.87 0.99
N ARG A 59 15.40 -14.05 0.99
CA ARG A 59 14.55 -13.99 -0.21
C ARG A 59 13.67 -12.75 -0.24
N TYR A 60 13.93 -11.78 0.64
CA TYR A 60 13.15 -10.57 0.72
C TYR A 60 13.29 -9.72 -0.54
N ASN A 61 12.14 -9.29 -1.08
CA ASN A 61 12.08 -8.37 -2.19
C ASN A 61 11.26 -7.13 -1.82
N LYS A 62 11.95 -5.99 -1.73
CA LYS A 62 11.37 -4.70 -1.34
C LYS A 62 10.28 -4.21 -2.29
N ASP A 63 10.42 -4.49 -3.59
CA ASP A 63 9.49 -3.98 -4.58
C ASP A 63 8.11 -4.64 -4.41
N TYR A 64 8.09 -5.95 -4.14
CA TYR A 64 6.85 -6.66 -3.90
C TYR A 64 6.28 -6.41 -2.49
N GLU A 65 7.10 -6.16 -1.46
CA GLU A 65 6.58 -5.68 -0.16
C GLU A 65 5.85 -4.34 -0.35
N CYS A 66 6.47 -3.39 -1.05
CA CYS A 66 5.87 -2.09 -1.35
C CYS A 66 4.56 -2.22 -2.14
N LEU A 67 4.55 -3.05 -3.21
CA LEU A 67 3.35 -3.30 -4.01
C LEU A 67 2.23 -3.98 -3.20
N ALA A 68 2.58 -4.95 -2.36
CA ALA A 68 1.63 -5.66 -1.49
C ALA A 68 0.99 -4.70 -0.48
N LEU A 69 1.79 -3.84 0.16
CA LEU A 69 1.30 -2.81 1.09
C LEU A 69 0.42 -1.78 0.38
N LEU A 70 0.84 -1.30 -0.79
CA LEU A 70 0.07 -0.34 -1.59
C LEU A 70 -1.28 -0.95 -2.03
N LYS A 71 -1.28 -2.22 -2.45
CA LYS A 71 -2.51 -2.91 -2.81
C LYS A 71 -3.42 -3.11 -1.59
N ALA A 72 -2.89 -3.48 -0.43
CA ALA A 72 -3.67 -3.55 0.81
C ALA A 72 -4.24 -2.19 1.23
N LEU A 73 -3.45 -1.12 1.06
CA LEU A 73 -3.89 0.26 1.32
C LEU A 73 -5.04 0.68 0.39
N SER A 74 -5.01 0.24 -0.87
CA SER A 74 -6.09 0.47 -1.84
C SER A 74 -7.43 -0.15 -1.47
N GLN A 75 -7.49 -1.01 -0.44
CA GLN A 75 -8.69 -1.72 -0.02
C GLN A 75 -9.34 -1.11 1.23
N MET A 76 -8.92 0.09 1.64
CA MET A 76 -9.61 0.84 2.69
C MET A 76 -11.11 0.99 2.35
N PRO A 77 -12.01 0.85 3.34
CA PRO A 77 -11.78 0.87 4.79
C PRO A 77 -11.39 -0.48 5.44
N LYS A 78 -11.11 -1.53 4.67
CA LYS A 78 -10.72 -2.84 5.25
C LYS A 78 -9.44 -2.71 6.08
N LYS A 79 -9.38 -3.46 7.20
CA LYS A 79 -8.23 -3.47 8.14
C LYS A 79 -7.01 -4.24 7.63
N ASP A 80 -6.99 -4.62 6.35
CA ASP A 80 -5.96 -5.48 5.78
C ASP A 80 -4.60 -4.77 5.74
N PHE A 81 -4.58 -3.44 5.54
CA PHE A 81 -3.36 -2.63 5.62
C PHE A 81 -2.71 -2.66 7.00
N VAL A 82 -3.51 -2.63 8.07
CA VAL A 82 -3.01 -2.71 9.45
C VAL A 82 -2.32 -4.06 9.68
N LEU A 83 -2.94 -5.16 9.24
CA LEU A 83 -2.34 -6.49 9.34
C LEU A 83 -1.07 -6.62 8.49
N ALA A 84 -1.08 -6.06 7.28
CA ALA A 84 0.10 -6.04 6.41
C ALA A 84 1.27 -5.30 7.08
N LYS A 85 1.03 -4.15 7.74
CA LYS A 85 2.03 -3.44 8.55
C LYS A 85 2.64 -4.33 9.65
N TYR A 86 1.82 -5.12 10.34
CA TYR A 86 2.30 -6.09 11.35
C TYR A 86 3.03 -7.30 10.76
N LEU A 87 2.96 -7.52 9.45
CA LEU A 87 3.69 -8.58 8.76
C LEU A 87 4.93 -8.07 8.00
N MET A 88 5.27 -6.79 8.11
CA MET A 88 6.53 -6.26 7.60
C MET A 88 7.72 -6.76 8.42
N ILE A 89 8.89 -6.83 7.80
CA ILE A 89 10.14 -7.21 8.48
C ILE A 89 10.36 -6.28 9.69
N PRO A 90 10.73 -6.81 10.87
CA PRO A 90 10.88 -5.99 12.09
C PRO A 90 11.77 -4.76 11.93
N ALA A 91 12.85 -4.87 11.14
CA ALA A 91 13.74 -3.74 10.82
C ALA A 91 13.02 -2.56 10.12
N HIS A 92 11.91 -2.82 9.41
CA HIS A 92 11.11 -1.79 8.74
C HIS A 92 9.99 -1.22 9.63
N ARG A 93 9.80 -1.75 10.85
CA ARG A 93 8.82 -1.24 11.82
C ARG A 93 9.40 -0.21 12.76
N VAL A 94 10.72 -0.16 12.86
CA VAL A 94 11.44 0.77 13.74
C VAL A 94 11.62 2.07 12.97
N LYS A 95 11.32 3.19 13.65
CA LYS A 95 11.57 4.52 13.11
C LYS A 95 13.07 4.73 12.87
N PRO A 96 13.47 5.64 11.95
CA PRO A 96 14.88 5.94 11.69
C PRO A 96 15.70 6.43 12.91
N GLU A 97 15.07 6.69 14.07
CA GLU A 97 15.74 7.12 15.30
C GLU A 97 16.58 6.03 16.02
N ASP A 98 16.43 4.74 15.67
CA ASP A 98 17.24 3.62 16.21
C ASP A 98 18.30 3.10 15.19
N GLU A 99 18.93 4.02 14.47
CA GLU A 99 19.81 3.78 13.32
C GLU A 99 21.08 2.95 13.59
N LYS A 100 21.37 2.55 14.84
CA LYS A 100 22.58 1.80 15.19
C LYS A 100 22.50 0.28 14.92
N THR A 101 21.36 -0.23 14.47
CA THR A 101 21.14 -1.67 14.25
C THR A 101 20.56 -2.04 12.89
N SER A 102 20.30 -1.06 12.03
CA SER A 102 19.78 -1.30 10.68
C SER A 102 20.94 -1.63 9.72
N PRO A 103 20.90 -2.76 8.98
CA PRO A 103 21.96 -3.09 8.03
C PRO A 103 22.06 -2.02 6.92
N PRO A 104 23.28 -1.66 6.47
CA PRO A 104 23.58 -0.44 5.72
C PRO A 104 23.18 -0.47 4.23
N ASN A 105 22.16 -1.22 3.82
CA ASN A 105 21.77 -1.30 2.42
C ASN A 105 20.29 -1.69 2.19
N ILE A 106 19.37 -1.08 2.94
CA ILE A 106 17.94 -1.21 2.65
C ILE A 106 17.38 0.18 2.32
N ASN A 107 17.13 0.41 1.03
CA ASN A 107 16.37 1.59 0.58
C ASN A 107 14.90 1.45 1.03
N LEU A 108 14.65 1.91 2.25
CA LEU A 108 13.39 1.89 3.01
C LEU A 108 12.44 3.03 2.64
N GLU A 109 12.89 3.97 1.80
CA GLU A 109 12.17 5.21 1.51
C GLU A 109 10.80 4.94 0.90
N SER A 110 10.71 4.02 -0.07
CA SER A 110 9.43 3.69 -0.74
C SER A 110 8.42 3.04 0.20
N VAL A 111 8.88 2.12 1.04
CA VAL A 111 8.05 1.42 2.02
C VAL A 111 7.57 2.38 3.12
N GLN A 112 8.45 3.26 3.60
CA GLN A 112 8.11 4.30 4.56
C GLN A 112 7.12 5.33 3.99
N MET A 113 7.24 5.66 2.70
CA MET A 113 6.25 6.49 1.99
C MET A 113 4.86 5.84 1.98
N VAL A 114 4.75 4.52 1.72
CA VAL A 114 3.45 3.82 1.79
C VAL A 114 2.88 3.83 3.21
N ILE A 115 3.72 3.66 4.23
CA ILE A 115 3.28 3.78 5.63
C ILE A 115 2.75 5.18 5.93
N ASN A 116 3.48 6.23 5.51
CA ASN A 116 3.07 7.62 5.73
C ASN A 116 1.79 7.95 4.96
N LEU A 117 1.65 7.46 3.73
CA LEU A 117 0.41 7.55 2.95
C LEU A 117 -0.75 6.86 3.67
N GLY A 118 -0.48 5.70 4.25
CA GLY A 118 -1.40 4.97 5.10
C GLY A 118 -1.88 5.79 6.30
N LYS A 119 -0.99 6.49 7.00
CA LYS A 119 -1.37 7.37 8.13
C LYS A 119 -2.29 8.51 7.69
N VAL A 120 -2.01 9.13 6.54
CA VAL A 120 -2.85 10.21 5.98
C VAL A 120 -4.27 9.71 5.69
N LEU A 121 -4.37 8.52 5.08
CA LEU A 121 -5.66 7.90 4.74
C LEU A 121 -6.40 7.36 5.97
N GLU A 122 -5.69 6.76 6.94
CA GLU A 122 -6.25 6.36 8.25
C GLU A 122 -6.78 7.56 9.04
N GLY A 123 -6.15 8.73 8.88
CA GLY A 123 -6.60 10.00 9.45
C GLY A 123 -7.73 10.69 8.69
N ASN A 124 -8.22 10.11 7.59
CA ASN A 124 -9.20 10.72 6.66
C ASN A 124 -8.76 12.10 6.14
N ASP A 125 -7.45 12.39 6.11
CA ASP A 125 -6.92 13.64 5.55
C ASP A 125 -6.79 13.54 4.03
N PHE A 126 -7.94 13.45 3.37
CA PHE A 126 -8.02 13.40 1.92
C PHE A 126 -7.46 14.66 1.26
N ALA A 127 -7.52 15.81 1.93
CA ALA A 127 -7.00 17.06 1.39
C ALA A 127 -5.46 16.99 1.20
N THR A 128 -4.73 16.48 2.19
CA THR A 128 -3.28 16.26 2.06
C THR A 128 -2.98 15.18 1.03
N PHE A 129 -3.73 14.08 1.02
CA PHE A 129 -3.60 13.03 0.00
C PHE A 129 -3.71 13.58 -1.43
N TRP A 130 -4.74 14.38 -1.72
CA TRP A 130 -4.92 14.95 -3.05
C TRP A 130 -3.87 15.99 -3.41
N LYS A 131 -3.33 16.73 -2.44
CA LYS A 131 -2.18 17.62 -2.68
C LYS A 131 -0.94 16.83 -3.10
N LEU A 132 -0.70 15.67 -2.49
CA LEU A 132 0.41 14.78 -2.87
C LEU A 132 0.24 14.25 -4.30
N VAL A 133 -0.95 13.73 -4.63
CA VAL A 133 -1.26 13.20 -5.96
C VAL A 133 -1.17 14.28 -7.05
N ASN A 134 -1.64 15.49 -6.76
CA ASN A 134 -1.64 16.61 -7.69
C ASN A 134 -0.30 17.38 -7.74
N GLU A 135 0.75 16.90 -7.06
CA GLU A 135 2.07 17.55 -6.97
C GLU A 135 2.01 18.99 -6.41
N LYS A 136 0.96 19.31 -5.65
CA LYS A 136 0.76 20.61 -4.98
C LYS A 136 1.24 20.59 -3.52
N TYR A 137 1.74 19.45 -3.05
CA TYR A 137 2.30 19.32 -1.71
C TYR A 137 3.66 20.01 -1.63
N GLN A 138 3.80 20.89 -0.64
CA GLN A 138 5.05 21.58 -0.36
C GLN A 138 5.64 20.96 0.91
N PRO A 139 6.82 20.30 0.83
CA PRO A 139 7.48 19.78 2.01
C PRO A 139 7.90 20.93 2.92
N SER A 140 7.66 20.78 4.22
CA SER A 140 7.90 21.81 5.24
C SER A 140 9.39 21.95 5.60
N GLY A 141 10.23 21.00 5.15
CA GLY A 141 11.68 21.01 5.40
C GLY A 141 12.08 20.63 6.83
N GLU A 142 11.14 20.15 7.64
CA GLU A 142 11.40 19.65 8.99
C GLU A 142 12.09 18.27 8.95
N GLU A 143 12.87 17.94 9.99
CA GLU A 143 13.56 16.64 10.10
C GLU A 143 12.61 15.43 10.03
N ASN A 144 11.33 15.61 10.38
CA ASN A 144 10.28 14.59 10.34
C ASN A 144 9.31 14.74 9.16
N GLU A 145 9.69 15.45 8.08
CA GLU A 145 8.84 15.64 6.90
C GLU A 145 8.38 14.27 6.33
N PRO A 146 7.07 13.96 6.34
CA PRO A 146 6.56 12.65 5.91
C PRO A 146 6.76 12.37 4.42
N PHE A 147 6.81 13.42 3.59
CA PHE A 147 6.93 13.31 2.13
C PHE A 147 7.99 14.28 1.58
N PRO A 148 9.29 13.99 1.76
CA PRO A 148 10.38 14.85 1.30
C PRO A 148 10.42 14.96 -0.25
N GLU A 149 10.00 13.90 -0.95
CA GLU A 149 9.94 13.86 -2.42
C GLU A 149 8.52 13.51 -2.92
N PRO A 150 7.61 14.49 -3.05
CA PRO A 150 6.22 14.23 -3.43
C PRO A 150 6.06 13.62 -4.83
N LYS A 151 7.02 13.82 -5.74
CA LYS A 151 7.01 13.21 -7.08
C LYS A 151 7.02 11.68 -7.03
N ARG A 152 7.81 11.12 -6.10
CA ARG A 152 7.91 9.66 -5.92
C ARG A 152 6.60 9.04 -5.44
N VAL A 153 5.78 9.79 -4.68
CA VAL A 153 4.44 9.33 -4.26
C VAL A 153 3.55 9.08 -5.47
N LYS A 154 3.58 9.98 -6.46
CA LYS A 154 2.82 9.83 -7.70
C LYS A 154 3.29 8.63 -8.51
N GLU A 155 4.60 8.45 -8.66
CA GLU A 155 5.18 7.28 -9.34
C GLU A 155 4.80 5.98 -8.66
N LEU A 156 4.81 5.96 -7.32
CA LEU A 156 4.44 4.80 -6.52
C LEU A 156 2.96 4.45 -6.69
N ILE A 157 2.06 5.44 -6.63
CA ILE A 157 0.62 5.23 -6.87
C ILE A 157 0.37 4.75 -8.31
N ALA A 158 1.11 5.26 -9.29
CA ALA A 158 0.99 4.84 -10.69
C ALA A 158 1.32 3.36 -10.91
N ARG A 159 2.11 2.73 -10.03
CA ARG A 159 2.37 1.28 -10.06
C ARG A 159 1.13 0.42 -9.76
N CYS A 160 0.08 0.99 -9.15
CA CYS A 160 -1.15 0.28 -8.82
C CYS A 160 -2.36 0.93 -9.52
N PRO A 161 -2.71 0.50 -10.75
CA PRO A 161 -3.91 0.97 -11.43
C PRO A 161 -5.17 0.73 -10.58
N GLY A 162 -6.09 1.70 -10.60
CA GLY A 162 -7.31 1.68 -9.79
C GLY A 162 -7.12 2.09 -8.34
N PHE A 163 -5.90 2.40 -7.88
CA PHE A 163 -5.66 2.88 -6.51
C PHE A 163 -6.45 4.17 -6.22
N ILE A 164 -6.35 5.17 -7.10
CA ILE A 164 -7.05 6.45 -6.95
C ILE A 164 -8.56 6.27 -6.91
N ASP A 165 -9.12 5.39 -7.75
CA ASP A 165 -10.56 5.15 -7.82
C ASP A 165 -11.06 4.48 -6.54
N ASN A 166 -10.32 3.52 -6.00
CA ASN A 166 -10.65 2.91 -4.71
C ASN A 166 -10.57 3.93 -3.56
N ILE A 167 -9.60 4.83 -3.56
CA ILE A 167 -9.51 5.90 -2.53
C ILE A 167 -10.66 6.91 -2.69
N LYS A 168 -11.10 7.24 -3.91
CA LYS A 168 -12.30 8.05 -4.12
C LYS A 168 -13.56 7.36 -3.58
N LEU A 169 -13.70 6.06 -3.81
CA LEU A 169 -14.80 5.26 -3.26
C LEU A 169 -14.77 5.29 -1.72
N PHE A 170 -13.61 5.02 -1.12
CA PHE A 170 -13.42 5.10 0.32
C PHE A 170 -13.75 6.49 0.90
N ALA A 171 -13.29 7.56 0.23
CA ALA A 171 -13.58 8.93 0.64
C ALA A 171 -15.08 9.23 0.53
N SER A 172 -15.73 8.79 -0.55
CA SER A 172 -17.17 8.95 -0.75
C SER A 172 -17.97 8.22 0.34
N GLU A 173 -17.64 6.96 0.63
CA GLU A 173 -18.27 6.19 1.70
C GLU A 173 -18.08 6.86 3.06
N SER A 174 -16.87 7.35 3.33
CA SER A 174 -16.57 8.06 4.58
C SER A 174 -17.42 9.32 4.72
N ILE A 175 -17.51 10.14 3.67
CA ILE A 175 -18.31 11.38 3.67
C ILE A 175 -19.80 11.06 3.84
N THR A 176 -20.33 10.08 3.09
CA THR A 176 -21.75 9.68 3.18
C THR A 176 -22.11 9.19 4.59
N ASN A 177 -21.20 8.51 5.27
CA ASN A 177 -21.44 8.01 6.63
C ASN A 177 -21.31 9.09 7.71
N THR A 178 -20.52 10.16 7.47
CA THR A 178 -20.24 11.17 8.51
C THR A 178 -21.00 12.49 8.33
N PHE A 179 -21.50 12.80 7.14
CA PHE A 179 -22.20 14.06 6.85
C PHE A 179 -23.64 13.82 6.41
N GLU A 180 -24.60 14.51 7.05
CA GLU A 180 -25.99 14.56 6.59
C GLU A 180 -26.17 15.53 5.40
N THR A 181 -25.45 16.66 5.43
CA THR A 181 -25.40 17.64 4.34
C THR A 181 -23.97 18.20 4.24
N VAL A 182 -23.46 18.36 3.02
CA VAL A 182 -22.12 18.90 2.77
C VAL A 182 -22.15 19.95 1.67
N ASP A 183 -21.40 21.03 1.86
CA ASP A 183 -21.24 22.05 0.83
C ASP A 183 -20.54 21.45 -0.40
N THR A 184 -20.96 21.87 -1.59
CA THR A 184 -20.44 21.35 -2.85
C THR A 184 -18.94 21.64 -3.02
N ASP A 185 -18.45 22.78 -2.51
CA ASP A 185 -17.04 23.15 -2.59
C ASP A 185 -16.17 22.29 -1.64
N ILE A 186 -16.71 21.92 -0.47
CA ILE A 186 -16.05 20.98 0.45
C ILE A 186 -16.00 19.59 -0.18
N LEU A 187 -17.10 19.12 -0.77
CA LEU A 187 -17.17 17.82 -1.45
C LEU A 187 -16.17 17.73 -2.61
N LYS A 188 -16.09 18.79 -3.44
CA LYS A 188 -15.12 18.89 -4.54
C LYS A 188 -13.67 18.78 -4.05
N ARG A 189 -13.36 19.41 -2.91
CA ARG A 189 -12.03 19.36 -2.30
C ARG A 189 -11.70 17.97 -1.75
N LEU A 190 -12.67 17.30 -1.11
CA LEU A 190 -12.47 15.98 -0.50
C LEU A 190 -12.42 14.83 -1.50
N LEU A 191 -13.13 14.93 -2.63
CA LEU A 191 -13.14 13.91 -3.69
C LEU A 191 -12.21 14.23 -4.86
N ASN A 192 -11.53 15.39 -4.81
CA ASN A 192 -10.72 15.92 -5.91
C ASN A 192 -11.50 16.02 -7.23
N ALA A 193 -12.76 16.43 -7.16
CA ALA A 193 -13.68 16.52 -8.32
C ALA A 193 -13.41 17.72 -9.25
N ASN A 194 -12.38 18.54 -8.94
CA ASN A 194 -11.95 19.66 -9.77
C ASN A 194 -10.84 19.28 -10.78
N GLY A 195 -10.38 18.03 -10.78
CA GLY A 195 -9.46 17.51 -11.79
C GLY A 195 -10.25 16.99 -12.99
N THR A 196 -10.21 17.74 -14.09
CA THR A 196 -10.57 17.25 -15.43
C THR A 196 -9.90 15.91 -15.71
N VAL A 197 -10.71 14.96 -16.17
CA VAL A 197 -10.28 13.76 -16.91
C VAL A 197 -9.40 14.17 -18.08
#